data_AF-A0A975BVN0-F1
#
_entry.id   AF-A0A975BVN0-F1
#
_cell.length_a   1.000
_cell.length_b   1.000
_cell.length_c   1.000
_cell.angle_alpha   90.00
_cell.angle_beta   90.00
_cell.angle_gamma   90.00
#
_symmetry.space_group_name_H-M   'P 1'
#
loop_
_entity.id
_entity.type
_entity.pdbx_description
1 polymer ?
#
loop_
_entity_poly.entity_id
_entity_poly.type
_entity_poly.pdbx_seq_one_letter_code
_entity_poly.pdbx_strand_id
1 'polypeptide(L)'
;MKKLVAVCCIVALLVTLCPLASEAKVSGREPGGLGAFFVGCCLGLRTGTEWNAGSQLHWREWSVLIPYAGLIIAVWNGIDCAKGMTAHQWAEKNGANWY
;
A
#
# COMPACT_ATOMS: atom_id res chain seq x y z
N MET A 1 -5.93 8.70 33.17
CA MET A 1 -6.97 8.37 32.15
C MET A 1 -6.44 8.48 30.72
N LYS A 2 -5.91 9.63 30.26
CA LYS A 2 -5.40 9.80 28.87
C LYS A 2 -4.37 8.72 28.43
N LYS A 3 -3.44 8.36 29.31
CA LYS A 3 -2.45 7.30 29.05
C LYS A 3 -3.08 5.90 28.94
N LEU A 4 -4.15 5.64 29.69
CA LEU A 4 -4.85 4.35 29.69
C LEU A 4 -5.69 4.19 28.42
N VAL A 5 -6.37 5.26 28.00
CA VAL A 5 -7.10 5.31 26.72
C VAL A 5 -6.14 5.13 25.55
N ALA A 6 -4.99 5.81 25.56
CA ALA A 6 -3.98 5.65 24.52
C ALA A 6 -3.47 4.19 24.41
N VAL A 7 -3.18 3.55 25.55
CA VAL A 7 -2.77 2.14 25.58
C VAL A 7 -3.87 1.22 25.05
N CYS A 8 -5.13 1.41 25.45
CA CYS A 8 -6.25 0.63 24.93
C CYS A 8 -6.43 0.79 23.42
N CYS A 9 -6.31 2.01 22.88
CA CYS A 9 -6.38 2.25 21.43
C CYS A 9 -5.23 1.58 20.66
N ILE A 10 -4.02 1.62 21.21
CA ILE A 10 -2.85 0.96 20.60
C ILE A 10 -3.02 -0.56 20.63
N VAL A 11 -3.49 -1.13 21.75
CA VAL A 11 -3.73 -2.58 21.86
C VAL A 11 -4.85 -3.02 20.92
N ALA A 12 -5.95 -2.28 20.83
CA ALA A 12 -7.02 -2.56 19.88
C ALA A 12 -6.52 -2.51 18.43
N LEU A 13 -5.72 -1.50 18.08
CA LEU A 13 -5.08 -1.41 16.77
C LEU A 13 -4.18 -2.64 16.50
N LEU A 14 -3.28 -2.99 17.43
CA LEU A 14 -2.38 -4.14 17.28
C LEU A 14 -3.13 -5.48 17.15
N VAL A 15 -4.26 -5.64 17.83
CA VAL A 15 -5.11 -6.84 17.71
C VAL A 15 -5.79 -6.89 16.34
N THR A 16 -6.28 -5.77 15.80
CA THR A 16 -6.83 -5.73 14.43
C THR A 16 -5.80 -5.96 13.32
N LEU A 17 -4.52 -5.80 13.62
CA LEU A 17 -3.42 -6.01 12.69
C LEU A 17 -2.92 -7.46 12.65
N CYS A 18 -3.53 -8.35 13.43
CA CYS A 18 -3.16 -9.76 13.48
C CYS A 18 -3.61 -10.48 12.19
N PRO A 19 -2.70 -11.12 11.44
CA PRO A 19 -2.98 -11.70 10.11
C PRO A 19 -3.84 -12.97 10.14
N LEU A 20 -4.31 -13.42 11.31
CA LEU A 20 -5.09 -14.65 11.50
C LEU A 20 -6.43 -14.71 10.73
N ALA A 21 -6.87 -13.61 10.12
CA ALA A 21 -8.12 -13.51 9.36
C ALA A 21 -7.92 -13.23 7.86
N SER A 22 -6.69 -13.37 7.33
CA SER A 22 -6.42 -13.05 5.92
C SER A 22 -7.06 -14.08 4.98
N GLU A 23 -7.95 -13.61 4.10
CA GLU A 23 -8.65 -14.45 3.10
C GLU A 23 -7.84 -14.66 1.81
N ALA A 24 -6.77 -13.90 1.61
CA ALA A 24 -5.97 -13.95 0.40
C ALA A 24 -5.02 -15.17 0.39
N LYS A 25 -4.83 -15.77 -0.78
CA LYS A 25 -3.91 -16.90 -0.99
C LYS A 25 -2.77 -16.47 -1.89
N VAL A 26 -1.64 -16.06 -1.29
CA VAL A 26 -0.42 -15.68 -2.02
C VAL A 26 0.64 -16.74 -1.81
N SER A 27 1.21 -17.27 -2.90
CA SER A 27 2.32 -18.22 -2.83
C SER A 27 3.62 -17.52 -2.43
N GLY A 28 4.27 -18.00 -1.36
CA GLY A 28 5.59 -17.50 -0.94
C GLY A 28 5.58 -16.24 -0.08
N ARG A 29 4.41 -15.72 0.29
CA ARG A 29 4.24 -14.56 1.16
C ARG A 29 2.93 -14.66 1.94
N GLU A 30 2.93 -14.33 3.23
CA GLU A 30 1.68 -14.16 4.00
C GLU A 30 1.00 -12.83 3.61
N PRO A 31 -0.24 -12.87 3.08
CA PRO A 31 -0.99 -11.65 2.80
C PRO A 31 -1.60 -11.07 4.08
N GLY A 32 -1.73 -9.74 4.14
CA GLY A 32 -2.19 -9.02 5.33
C GLY A 32 -1.04 -8.57 6.26
N GLY A 33 -1.36 -8.41 7.55
CA GLY A 33 -0.42 -8.01 8.59
C GLY A 33 0.09 -6.56 8.49
N LEU A 34 1.16 -6.26 9.23
CA LEU A 34 1.71 -4.89 9.33
C LEU A 34 2.16 -4.33 7.99
N GLY A 35 2.72 -5.16 7.10
CA GLY A 35 3.15 -4.71 5.78
C GLY A 35 1.97 -4.20 4.94
N ALA A 36 0.89 -4.96 4.89
CA ALA A 36 -0.34 -4.55 4.20
C ALA A 36 -0.99 -3.33 4.85
N PHE A 37 -0.93 -3.22 6.18
CA PHE A 37 -1.42 -2.05 6.90
C PHE A 37 -0.67 -0.78 6.52
N PHE A 38 0.67 -0.78 6.52
CA PHE A 38 1.43 0.42 6.16
C PHE A 38 1.24 0.80 4.69
N VAL A 39 1.21 -0.19 3.79
CA VAL A 39 0.89 0.06 2.37
C VAL A 39 -0.51 0.67 2.23
N GLY A 40 -1.54 0.09 2.86
CA GLY A 40 -2.91 0.61 2.80
C GLY A 40 -3.07 1.97 3.46
N CYS A 41 -2.44 2.19 4.62
CA CYS A 41 -2.50 3.43 5.39
C CYS A 41 -1.86 4.60 4.65
N CYS A 42 -0.72 4.36 4.01
CA CYS A 42 0.08 5.44 3.43
C CYS A 42 -0.11 5.60 1.91
N LEU A 43 -0.46 4.53 1.19
CA LEU A 43 -0.62 4.52 -0.27
C LEU A 43 -2.07 4.29 -0.71
N GLY A 44 -2.97 4.01 0.24
CA GLY A 44 -4.40 3.85 0.01
C GLY A 44 -4.85 2.38 -0.11
N LEU A 45 -6.16 2.17 0.10
CA LEU A 45 -6.77 0.84 0.19
C LEU A 45 -6.51 -0.02 -1.05
N ARG A 46 -6.65 0.55 -2.26
CA ARG A 46 -6.45 -0.16 -3.53
C ARG A 46 -5.05 -0.76 -3.62
N THR A 47 -4.02 0.01 -3.27
CA THR A 47 -2.63 -0.44 -3.31
C THR A 47 -2.36 -1.49 -2.22
N GLY A 48 -3.00 -1.36 -1.05
CA GLY A 48 -2.93 -2.36 0.03
C GLY A 48 -3.57 -3.71 -0.33
N THR A 49 -4.68 -3.70 -1.07
CA THR A 49 -5.34 -4.95 -1.49
C THR A 49 -4.55 -5.68 -2.57
N GLU A 50 -3.91 -4.96 -3.48
CA GLU A 50 -3.05 -5.55 -4.53
C GLU A 50 -1.75 -6.12 -3.94
N TRP A 51 -1.19 -5.44 -2.94
CA TRP A 51 -0.10 -5.97 -2.14
C TRP A 51 -0.44 -7.31 -1.46
N ASN A 52 -1.69 -7.45 -0.98
CA ASN A 52 -2.22 -8.71 -0.46
C ASN A 52 -2.48 -9.76 -1.54
N ALA A 53 -2.58 -9.38 -2.81
CA ALA A 53 -2.65 -10.32 -3.93
C ALA A 53 -1.26 -10.79 -4.40
N GLY A 54 -0.18 -10.20 -3.85
CA GLY A 54 1.20 -10.52 -4.19
C GLY A 54 1.85 -9.56 -5.18
N SER A 55 1.14 -8.51 -5.60
CA SER A 55 1.69 -7.49 -6.49
C SER A 55 2.81 -6.72 -5.79
N GLN A 56 3.87 -6.44 -6.52
CA GLN A 56 4.96 -5.63 -6.01
C GLN A 56 4.56 -4.15 -6.05
N LEU A 57 5.24 -3.29 -5.28
CA LEU A 57 5.06 -1.83 -5.34
C LEU A 57 6.22 -1.11 -6.01
N HIS A 58 5.90 -0.29 -7.00
CA HIS A 58 6.90 0.38 -7.82
C HIS A 58 7.64 1.43 -6.96
N TRP A 59 8.91 1.70 -7.26
CA TRP A 59 9.72 2.64 -6.47
C TRP A 59 9.08 4.03 -6.35
N ARG A 60 8.31 4.45 -7.37
CA ARG A 60 7.55 5.71 -7.34
C ARG A 60 6.50 5.73 -6.25
N GLU A 61 5.81 4.61 -6.01
CA GLU A 61 4.79 4.52 -4.97
C GLU A 61 5.42 4.69 -3.58
N TRP A 62 6.56 4.05 -3.34
CA TRP A 62 7.35 4.27 -2.12
C TRP A 62 7.87 5.71 -1.99
N SER A 63 8.24 6.34 -3.12
CA SER A 63 8.78 7.71 -3.12
C SER A 63 7.74 8.76 -2.77
N VAL A 64 6.44 8.47 -2.89
CA VAL A 64 5.35 9.36 -2.45
C VAL A 64 5.39 9.60 -0.93
N LEU A 65 5.95 8.67 -0.15
CA LEU A 65 6.06 8.79 1.30
C LEU A 65 7.10 9.82 1.77
N ILE A 66 8.00 10.23 0.87
CA ILE A 66 9.04 11.23 1.16
C ILE A 66 8.45 12.61 0.85
N PRO A 67 8.42 13.59 1.78
CA PRO A 67 7.65 14.83 1.58
C PRO A 67 7.94 15.59 0.28
N TYR A 68 9.21 15.89 0.00
CA TYR A 68 9.59 16.67 -1.17
C TYR A 68 9.65 15.84 -2.46
N ALA A 69 10.22 14.64 -2.40
CA ALA A 69 10.26 13.75 -3.56
C ALA A 69 8.85 13.29 -3.96
N GLY A 70 7.98 13.07 -2.98
CA GLY A 70 6.61 12.62 -3.17
C GLY A 70 5.74 13.65 -3.87
N LEU A 71 5.96 14.95 -3.63
CA LEU A 71 5.29 16.00 -4.39
C LEU A 71 5.67 15.95 -5.89
N ILE A 72 6.96 15.76 -6.18
CA ILE A 72 7.46 15.66 -7.57
C ILE A 72 6.86 14.42 -8.24
N ILE A 73 6.87 13.28 -7.55
CA ILE A 73 6.29 12.04 -8.07
C ILE A 73 4.77 12.15 -8.25
N ALA A 74 4.06 12.83 -7.33
CA ALA A 74 2.63 13.07 -7.46
C ALA A 74 2.31 13.91 -8.72
N VAL A 75 3.12 14.92 -9.03
CA VAL A 75 2.98 15.70 -10.27
C VAL A 75 3.22 14.81 -11.50
N TRP A 76 4.26 13.97 -11.50
CA TRP A 76 4.49 13.02 -12.59
C TRP A 76 3.34 12.03 -12.78
N ASN A 77 2.81 11.47 -11.70
CA ASN A 77 1.64 10.60 -11.74
C ASN A 77 0.43 11.34 -12.33
N GLY A 78 0.22 12.61 -11.95
CA GLY A 78 -0.83 13.46 -12.53
C GLY A 78 -0.67 13.69 -14.03
N ILE A 79 0.56 13.91 -14.51
CA ILE A 79 0.87 14.05 -15.94
C ILE A 79 0.55 12.75 -16.70
N ASP A 80 0.92 11.60 -16.14
CA ASP A 80 0.67 10.31 -16.78
C ASP A 80 -0.84 9.96 -16.80
N CYS A 81 -1.57 10.27 -15.73
CA CYS A 81 -3.04 10.20 -15.70
C CYS A 81 -3.69 11.15 -16.72
N ALA A 82 -3.17 12.38 -16.87
CA ALA A 82 -3.68 13.34 -17.86
C ALA A 82 -3.47 12.87 -19.30
N LYS A 83 -2.49 12.00 -19.56
CA LYS A 83 -2.27 11.32 -20.85
C LYS A 83 -3.19 10.11 -21.05
N GLY A 84 -4.07 9.80 -20.10
CA GLY A 84 -4.98 8.65 -20.17
C GLY A 84 -4.30 7.31 -19.92
N MET A 85 -3.15 7.29 -19.25
CA MET A 85 -2.44 6.05 -18.96
C MET A 85 -3.26 5.14 -18.05
N THR A 86 -3.50 3.90 -18.49
CA THR A 86 -4.25 2.92 -17.70
C THR A 86 -3.31 2.12 -16.78
N ALA A 87 -3.88 1.49 -15.73
CA ALA A 87 -3.12 0.63 -14.83
C ALA A 87 -2.45 -0.54 -15.58
N HIS A 88 -3.13 -1.15 -16.56
CA HIS A 88 -2.57 -2.23 -17.38
C HIS A 88 -1.39 -1.75 -18.23
N GLN A 89 -1.51 -0.59 -18.88
CA GLN A 89 -0.41 -0.01 -19.66
C GLN A 89 0.78 0.37 -18.77
N TRP A 90 0.51 0.81 -17.54
CA TRP A 90 1.56 1.09 -16.55
C TRP A 90 2.28 -0.19 -16.12
N ALA A 91 1.54 -1.27 -15.87
CA ALA A 91 2.07 -2.60 -15.57
C ALA A 91 2.94 -3.12 -16.73
N GLU A 92 2.45 -3.07 -17.97
CA GLU A 92 3.19 -3.49 -19.16
C GLU A 92 4.54 -2.75 -19.31
N LYS A 93 4.57 -1.45 -19.02
CA LYS A 93 5.80 -0.63 -19.13
C LYS A 93 6.82 -0.90 -18.05
N ASN A 94 6.37 -1.23 -16.84
CA ASN A 94 7.24 -1.33 -15.67
C ASN A 94 7.53 -2.77 -15.25
N GLY A 95 6.74 -3.75 -15.71
CA GLY A 95 6.83 -5.17 -15.39
C GLY A 95 5.47 -5.81 -15.07
N ALA A 96 5.22 -7.04 -15.52
CA ALA A 96 3.95 -7.73 -15.34
C ALA A 96 3.56 -8.05 -13.88
N ASN A 97 4.48 -7.84 -12.91
CA ASN A 97 4.24 -8.08 -11.49
C ASN A 97 3.71 -6.85 -10.74
N TRP A 98 3.44 -5.74 -11.45
CA TRP A 98 2.86 -4.52 -10.89
C TRP A 98 1.36 -4.50 -11.20
N TYR A 99 0.52 -4.41 -10.16
CA TYR A 99 -0.94 -4.52 -10.25
C TYR A 99 -1.41 -5.83 -10.89
#